data_AF-A0A060TE32-F1
#
_entry.id   AF-A0A060TE32-F1
#
_cell.length_a   1.000
_cell.length_b   1.000
_cell.length_c   1.000
_cell.angle_alpha   90.00
_cell.angle_beta   90.00
_cell.angle_gamma   90.00
#
_symmetry.space_group_name_H-M   'P 1'
#
loop_
_entity.id
_entity.type
_entity.pdbx_description
1 polymer ?
#
loop_
_entity_poly.entity_id
_entity_poly.type
_entity_poly.pdbx_seq_one_letter_code
_entity_poly.pdbx_strand_id
1 'polypeptide(L)'
;MYQLRRKKNVKKVVPFTMMVVGTEGTGRTTFVNTLCNAPVLESSEVFDPSQAHVERPVQVKTYHAELEEDDGTRIALTVVDTPGFGDNIDNQACFKKIVEYLETQYDEVLAEESRIRRNPRFKDNRVHACLYFIEPTGHGLRELDIELMKRLAERVNVIPVIGRSDQLTPSELANAKKMTMEDIQHHEIPIYSFPYDNEEDDAETIQENTELKEMLPFAIVASTETVEIKGQRVRARKYPWGIVEVDNERHSDFLTVRSVLLGSHMADLKDITHDYLYENYRTEKLSSSVDNGRESRLLNPEDLANQSYILKEEQLAREEEKLREIELRVQKEINDKRLELTAREQELREIEARIARERSMEAESARLKTEPSEDGAAAEQQGDYHHDNDQGAEAAATNGENGHDDTTDESTNIKQEPE
;
A
#
# COMPACT_ATOMS: atom_id res chain seq x y z
N MET A 1 5.56 46.91 -31.33
CA MET A 1 6.52 46.39 -30.33
C MET A 1 5.78 45.48 -29.35
N TYR A 2 5.36 44.29 -29.79
CA TYR A 2 4.92 43.22 -28.87
C TYR A 2 6.02 42.17 -28.87
N GLN A 3 6.95 42.30 -27.93
CA GLN A 3 7.90 41.22 -27.65
C GLN A 3 7.14 40.10 -26.95
N LEU A 4 6.78 39.05 -27.71
CA LEU A 4 6.39 37.78 -27.13
C LEU A 4 7.56 37.28 -26.26
N ARG A 5 7.36 37.39 -24.95
CA ARG A 5 8.22 36.79 -23.93
C ARG A 5 8.12 35.27 -24.10
N ARG A 6 9.02 34.70 -24.92
CA ARG A 6 9.30 33.26 -24.90
C ARG A 6 9.64 32.90 -23.46
N LYS A 7 8.68 32.30 -22.73
CA LYS A 7 8.98 31.58 -21.50
C LYS A 7 9.96 30.48 -21.93
N LYS A 8 11.25 30.65 -21.63
CA LYS A 8 12.15 29.50 -21.52
C LYS A 8 11.46 28.58 -20.52
N ASN A 9 11.05 27.39 -20.94
CA ASN A 9 10.68 26.33 -20.02
C ASN A 9 11.92 26.11 -19.13
N VAL A 10 11.91 26.71 -17.95
CA VAL A 10 12.91 26.45 -16.92
C VAL A 10 12.67 24.99 -16.57
N LYS A 11 13.60 24.11 -16.95
CA LYS A 11 13.60 22.71 -16.52
C LYS A 11 13.37 22.71 -15.01
N LYS A 12 12.20 22.22 -14.55
CA LYS A 12 11.84 22.24 -13.14
C LYS A 12 12.84 21.35 -12.41
N VAL A 13 13.49 21.90 -11.38
CA VAL A 13 14.34 21.12 -10.49
C VAL A 13 13.44 20.55 -9.41
N VAL A 14 13.35 19.23 -9.29
CA VAL A 14 12.51 18.56 -8.30
C VAL A 14 13.38 18.26 -7.07
N PRO A 15 13.12 18.87 -5.89
CA PRO A 15 13.86 18.56 -4.68
C PRO A 15 13.43 17.20 -4.14
N PHE A 16 14.35 16.30 -3.83
CA PHE A 16 14.03 15.00 -3.24
C PHE A 16 15.04 14.70 -2.14
N THR A 17 14.56 14.45 -0.94
CA THR A 17 15.37 14.04 0.20
C THR A 17 15.16 12.56 0.50
N MET A 18 16.24 11.79 0.55
CA MET A 18 16.25 10.42 1.03
C MET A 18 17.19 10.27 2.21
N MET A 19 16.87 9.35 3.11
CA MET A 19 17.71 8.97 4.23
C MET A 19 18.18 7.53 4.07
N VAL A 20 19.42 7.27 4.47
CA VAL A 20 20.02 5.93 4.44
C VAL A 20 20.39 5.53 5.86
N VAL A 21 19.81 4.42 6.32
CA VAL A 21 19.97 3.90 7.68
C VAL A 21 20.36 2.44 7.59
N GLY A 22 21.22 1.97 8.50
CA GLY A 22 21.64 0.58 8.59
C GLY A 22 22.99 0.47 9.28
N THR A 23 23.45 -0.75 9.57
CA THR A 23 24.72 -0.94 10.29
C THR A 23 25.93 -0.48 9.47
N GLU A 24 27.05 -0.20 10.14
CA GLU A 24 28.33 0.01 9.45
C GLU A 24 28.69 -1.25 8.65
N GLY A 25 29.32 -1.08 7.48
CA GLY A 25 29.68 -2.21 6.63
C GLY A 25 28.55 -2.82 5.78
N THR A 26 27.32 -2.32 5.82
CA THR A 26 26.23 -2.81 4.91
C THR A 26 26.32 -2.27 3.47
N GLY A 27 27.23 -1.33 3.20
CA GLY A 27 27.45 -0.77 1.85
C GLY A 27 26.67 0.50 1.53
N ARG A 28 26.07 1.16 2.53
CA ARG A 28 25.33 2.44 2.41
C ARG A 28 26.09 3.51 1.63
N THR A 29 27.33 3.78 2.05
CA THR A 29 28.19 4.80 1.42
C THR A 29 28.46 4.50 -0.05
N THR A 30 28.76 3.22 -0.36
CA THR A 30 28.99 2.75 -1.72
C THR A 30 27.72 2.84 -2.55
N PHE A 31 26.56 2.51 -1.99
CA PHE A 31 25.27 2.65 -2.67
C PHE A 31 25.00 4.09 -3.06
N VAL A 32 25.14 5.06 -2.15
CA VAL A 32 24.92 6.48 -2.46
C VAL A 32 25.87 6.99 -3.54
N ASN A 33 27.15 6.60 -3.47
CA ASN A 33 28.13 6.96 -4.50
C ASN A 33 27.78 6.34 -5.86
N THR A 34 27.26 5.11 -5.86
CA THR A 34 26.78 4.42 -7.06
C THR A 34 25.52 5.08 -7.61
N LEU A 35 24.59 5.49 -6.75
CA LEU A 35 23.36 6.18 -7.14
C LEU A 35 23.65 7.55 -7.77
N CYS A 36 24.59 8.30 -7.19
CA CYS A 36 24.94 9.64 -7.68
C CYS A 36 25.95 9.65 -8.83
N ASN A 37 26.48 8.49 -9.24
CA ASN A 37 27.58 8.37 -10.21
C ASN A 37 28.81 9.25 -9.88
N ALA A 38 28.97 9.62 -8.61
CA ALA A 38 30.00 10.52 -8.13
C ALA A 38 30.40 10.13 -6.70
N PRO A 39 31.66 10.33 -6.30
CA PRO A 39 32.09 10.14 -4.93
C PRO A 39 31.56 11.30 -4.07
N VAL A 40 30.27 11.25 -3.73
CA VAL A 40 29.59 12.24 -2.90
C VAL A 40 29.94 12.03 -1.42
N LEU A 41 30.12 10.77 -1.03
CA LEU A 41 30.50 10.35 0.31
C LEU A 41 31.94 9.83 0.32
N GLU A 42 32.75 10.36 1.23
CA GLU A 42 34.06 9.81 1.52
C GLU A 42 33.91 8.52 2.33
N SER A 43 34.51 7.42 1.86
CA SER A 43 34.64 6.20 2.64
C SER A 43 35.56 6.47 3.83
N SER A 44 35.01 6.52 5.04
CA SER A 44 35.79 6.69 6.26
C SER A 44 36.53 5.40 6.61
N GLU A 45 37.54 5.04 5.82
CA GLU A 45 38.43 3.89 6.09
C GLU A 45 39.66 4.28 6.94
N VAL A 46 39.50 5.16 7.92
CA VAL A 46 40.53 5.34 8.94
C VAL A 46 40.12 4.57 10.18
N PHE A 47 40.15 3.24 10.08
CA PHE A 47 40.11 2.38 11.25
C PHE A 47 41.49 2.44 11.90
N ASP A 48 41.67 3.37 12.83
CA ASP A 48 42.82 3.37 13.73
C ASP A 48 42.57 2.33 14.83
N PRO A 49 43.31 1.20 14.87
CA PRO A 49 43.10 0.16 15.87
C PRO A 49 43.28 0.68 17.31
N SER A 50 44.02 1.77 17.48
CA SER A 50 44.21 2.41 18.79
C SER A 50 42.93 3.09 19.31
N GLN A 51 42.02 3.49 18.43
CA GLN A 51 40.75 4.16 18.76
C GLN A 51 39.53 3.23 18.74
N ALA A 52 39.72 1.93 18.54
CA ALA A 52 38.63 0.95 18.48
C ALA A 52 37.81 0.84 19.79
N HIS A 53 38.39 1.27 20.92
CA HIS A 53 37.71 1.30 22.22
C HIS A 53 36.82 2.54 22.43
N VAL A 54 36.86 3.51 21.50
CA VAL A 54 36.09 4.75 21.59
C VAL A 54 34.79 4.57 20.83
N GLU A 55 33.68 4.56 21.56
CA GLU A 55 32.34 4.58 20.97
C GLU A 55 32.18 5.84 20.09
N ARG A 56 31.83 5.63 18.82
CA ARG A 56 31.58 6.74 17.91
C ARG A 56 30.12 7.14 18.05
N PRO A 57 29.83 8.40 18.40
CA PRO A 57 28.44 8.85 18.45
C PRO A 57 27.87 8.86 17.03
N VAL A 58 26.64 8.37 16.86
CA VAL A 58 25.91 8.51 15.58
C VAL A 58 25.85 9.98 15.20
N GLN A 59 26.24 10.31 13.97
CA GLN A 59 26.12 11.66 13.44
C GLN A 59 25.23 11.61 12.21
N VAL A 60 24.30 12.55 12.11
CA VAL A 60 23.48 12.71 10.91
C VAL A 60 24.23 13.69 10.00
N LYS A 61 24.61 13.23 8.80
CA LYS A 61 25.32 14.05 7.81
C LYS A 61 24.45 14.19 6.57
N THR A 62 24.34 15.40 6.04
CA THR A 62 23.55 15.70 4.85
C THR A 62 24.45 16.03 3.68
N TYR A 63 24.12 15.49 2.51
CA TYR A 63 24.86 15.69 1.28
C TYR A 63 23.89 16.09 0.18
N HIS A 64 24.29 17.04 -0.66
CA HIS A 64 23.48 17.53 -1.76
C HIS A 64 24.11 17.11 -3.08
N ALA A 65 23.32 16.47 -3.94
CA ALA A 65 23.70 16.07 -5.28
C ALA A 65 22.66 16.59 -6.28
N GLU A 66 23.12 17.05 -7.44
CA GLU A 66 22.24 17.37 -8.56
C GLU A 66 22.34 16.24 -9.58
N LEU A 67 21.22 15.55 -9.82
CA LEU A 67 21.11 14.46 -10.79
C LEU A 67 20.33 14.96 -12.01
N GLU A 68 20.73 14.53 -13.20
CA GLU A 68 19.97 14.73 -14.43
C GLU A 68 19.54 13.35 -14.92
N GLU A 69 18.24 13.14 -15.07
CA GLU A 69 17.68 11.90 -15.61
C GLU A 69 17.69 11.91 -17.14
N ASP A 70 17.54 10.72 -17.71
CA ASP A 70 17.54 10.51 -19.17
C ASP A 70 16.40 11.29 -19.88
N ASP A 71 15.30 11.54 -19.17
CA ASP A 71 14.16 12.35 -19.63
C ASP A 71 14.42 13.87 -19.58
N GLY A 72 15.61 14.29 -19.11
CA GLY A 72 16.05 15.68 -19.04
C GLY A 72 15.54 16.45 -17.81
N THR A 73 14.87 15.76 -16.89
CA THR A 73 14.47 16.28 -15.57
C THR A 73 15.69 16.40 -14.66
N ARG A 74 15.79 17.51 -13.90
CA ARG A 74 16.86 17.71 -12.93
C ARG A 74 16.32 17.45 -11.53
N ILE A 75 16.93 16.53 -10.79
CA ILE A 75 16.57 16.20 -9.42
C ILE A 75 17.62 16.81 -8.49
N ALA A 76 17.19 17.63 -7.54
CA ALA A 76 18.04 18.09 -6.44
C ALA A 76 17.91 17.09 -5.30
N LEU A 77 18.79 16.09 -5.30
CA LEU A 77 18.83 15.02 -4.32
C LEU A 77 19.55 15.48 -3.05
N THR A 78 18.90 15.36 -1.90
CA THR A 78 19.54 15.49 -0.59
C THR A 78 19.60 14.11 0.06
N VAL A 79 20.81 13.61 0.31
CA VAL A 79 21.03 12.33 0.98
C VAL A 79 21.41 12.58 2.43
N VAL A 80 20.64 12.00 3.34
CA VAL A 80 20.90 12.01 4.77
C VAL A 80 21.53 10.67 5.16
N ASP A 81 22.79 10.70 5.56
CA ASP A 81 23.54 9.52 6.03
C ASP A 81 23.65 9.51 7.56
N THR A 82 23.69 8.31 8.13
CA THR A 82 23.76 8.05 9.57
C THR A 82 24.94 7.14 9.92
N PRO A 83 26.21 7.58 9.73
CA PRO A 83 27.38 6.82 10.12
C PRO A 83 27.41 6.48 11.63
N GLY A 84 27.98 5.32 11.97
CA GLY A 84 28.15 4.83 13.35
C GLY A 84 26.91 4.22 14.00
N PHE A 85 25.87 3.91 13.21
CA PHE A 85 24.69 3.22 13.71
C PHE A 85 24.97 1.71 13.91
N GLY A 86 24.64 1.20 15.09
CA GLY A 86 24.62 -0.24 15.39
C GLY A 86 25.97 -0.88 15.73
N ASP A 87 27.02 -0.07 15.93
CA ASP A 87 28.34 -0.55 16.35
C ASP A 87 28.58 -0.43 17.87
N ASN A 88 27.78 0.37 18.57
CA ASN A 88 27.92 0.59 20.01
C ASN A 88 27.29 -0.56 20.81
N ILE A 89 27.72 -0.73 22.06
CA ILE A 89 27.13 -1.72 22.98
C ILE A 89 25.70 -1.30 23.33
N ASP A 90 25.49 -0.01 23.61
CA ASP A 90 24.16 0.58 23.78
C ASP A 90 23.80 1.45 22.57
N ASN A 91 22.76 1.05 21.84
CA ASN A 91 22.28 1.75 20.66
C ASN A 91 20.98 2.54 20.91
N GLN A 92 20.45 2.58 22.14
CA GLN A 92 19.17 3.26 22.42
C GLN A 92 19.24 4.77 22.10
N ALA A 93 20.36 5.42 22.44
CA ALA A 93 20.58 6.83 22.14
C ALA A 93 20.63 7.12 20.63
N CYS A 94 21.08 6.15 19.82
CA CYS A 94 21.16 6.27 18.38
C CYS A 94 19.79 6.36 17.74
N PHE A 95 18.84 5.54 18.20
CA PHE A 95 17.45 5.57 17.74
C PHE A 95 16.81 6.94 17.96
N LYS A 96 16.97 7.47 19.19
CA LYS A 96 16.41 8.76 19.55
C LYS A 96 16.96 9.87 18.66
N LYS A 97 18.27 9.87 18.40
CA LYS A 97 18.91 10.90 17.58
C LYS A 97 18.42 10.90 16.13
N ILE A 98 18.16 9.72 15.57
CA ILE A 98 17.63 9.56 14.21
C ILE A 98 16.19 10.08 14.13
N VAL A 99 15.33 9.68 15.08
CA VAL A 99 13.93 10.12 15.14
C VAL A 99 13.85 11.63 15.40
N GLU A 100 14.64 12.16 16.34
CA GLU A 100 14.72 13.59 16.66
C GLU A 100 15.13 14.42 15.44
N TYR A 101 16.03 13.91 14.59
CA TYR A 101 16.37 14.58 13.33
C TYR A 101 15.16 14.68 12.40
N LEU A 102 14.38 13.59 12.22
CA LEU A 102 13.16 13.60 11.40
C LEU A 102 12.12 14.58 11.95
N GLU A 103 11.87 14.54 13.25
CA GLU A 103 10.94 15.44 13.93
C GLU A 103 11.37 16.91 13.82
N THR A 104 12.68 17.18 13.92
CA THR A 104 13.23 18.53 13.71
C THR A 104 12.95 19.04 12.30
N GLN A 105 13.07 18.18 11.27
CA GLN A 105 12.73 18.59 9.90
C GLN A 105 11.24 18.92 9.77
N TYR A 106 10.35 18.15 10.40
CA TYR A 106 8.91 18.47 10.43
C TYR A 106 8.60 19.74 11.24
N ASP A 107 9.27 19.95 12.37
CA ASP A 107 9.10 21.16 13.20
C ASP A 107 9.53 22.43 12.43
N GLU A 108 10.59 22.37 11.64
CA GLU A 108 11.01 23.49 10.78
C GLU A 108 9.95 23.85 9.73
N VAL A 109 9.35 22.84 9.08
CA VAL A 109 8.26 23.05 8.12
C VAL A 109 7.02 23.60 8.82
N LEU A 110 6.63 23.01 9.94
CA LEU A 110 5.47 23.45 10.72
C LEU A 110 5.63 24.89 11.21
N ALA A 111 6.82 25.25 11.68
CA ALA A 111 7.15 26.61 12.11
C ALA A 111 7.07 27.60 10.94
N GLU A 112 7.48 27.21 9.74
CA GLU A 112 7.37 28.06 8.55
C GLU A 112 5.92 28.17 8.06
N GLU A 113 5.14 27.09 8.07
CA GLU A 113 3.71 27.09 7.73
C GLU A 113 2.88 27.96 8.67
N SER A 114 3.26 27.99 9.94
CA SER A 114 2.64 28.79 11.01
C SER A 114 2.95 30.29 10.93
N ARG A 115 3.98 30.70 10.17
CA ARG A 115 4.32 32.13 10.01
C ARG A 115 3.28 32.85 9.17
N ILE A 116 2.84 34.02 9.65
CA ILE A 116 1.91 34.92 8.94
C ILE A 116 2.51 35.40 7.60
N ARG A 117 3.83 35.63 7.56
CA ARG A 117 4.57 35.97 6.34
C ARG A 117 5.55 34.85 6.01
N ARG A 118 5.11 33.94 5.14
CA ARG A 118 5.89 32.79 4.69
C ARG A 118 7.03 33.22 3.77
N ASN A 119 8.20 32.61 3.91
CA ASN A 119 9.34 32.82 3.04
C ASN A 119 9.16 31.99 1.74
N PRO A 120 9.00 32.63 0.57
CA PRO A 120 8.84 31.90 -0.70
C PRO A 120 10.12 31.18 -1.15
N ARG A 121 11.24 31.35 -0.45
CA ARG A 121 12.51 30.63 -0.70
C ARG A 121 12.79 29.52 0.33
N PHE A 122 11.83 29.21 1.20
CA PHE A 122 12.00 28.10 2.12
C PHE A 122 12.24 26.80 1.35
N LYS A 123 13.22 26.02 1.79
CA LYS A 123 13.56 24.74 1.19
C LYS A 123 12.93 23.65 2.03
N ASP A 124 12.14 22.81 1.40
CA ASP A 124 11.59 21.63 2.04
C ASP A 124 12.69 20.56 2.18
N ASN A 125 13.07 20.27 3.42
CA ASN A 125 14.08 19.28 3.77
C ASN A 125 13.47 18.02 4.41
N ARG A 126 12.13 17.87 4.35
CA ARG A 126 11.47 16.64 4.83
C ARG A 126 12.04 15.42 4.11
N VAL A 127 12.25 14.35 4.86
CA VAL A 127 12.75 13.09 4.31
C VAL A 127 11.57 12.34 3.69
N HIS A 128 11.61 12.09 2.39
CA HIS A 128 10.49 11.43 1.69
C HIS A 128 10.60 9.90 1.68
N ALA A 129 11.84 9.38 1.76
CA ALA A 129 12.10 7.95 1.75
C ALA A 129 13.29 7.62 2.65
N CYS A 130 13.18 6.53 3.40
CA CYS A 130 14.24 5.97 4.23
C CYS A 130 14.60 4.57 3.72
N LEU A 131 15.78 4.44 3.11
CA LEU A 131 16.33 3.14 2.76
C LEU A 131 16.94 2.50 4.00
N TYR A 132 16.34 1.40 4.44
CA TYR A 132 16.81 0.64 5.59
C TYR A 132 17.65 -0.56 5.13
N PHE A 133 18.96 -0.48 5.36
CA PHE A 133 19.93 -1.49 5.00
C PHE A 133 19.99 -2.58 6.06
N ILE A 134 19.46 -3.75 5.71
CA ILE A 134 19.51 -4.97 6.47
C ILE A 134 20.81 -5.70 6.15
N GLU A 135 21.47 -6.21 7.19
CA GLU A 135 22.68 -7.00 7.06
C GLU A 135 22.38 -8.38 6.43
N PRO A 136 23.17 -8.87 5.46
CA PRO A 136 22.93 -10.14 4.79
C PRO A 136 23.38 -11.33 5.66
N THR A 137 22.71 -11.55 6.78
CA THR A 137 23.04 -12.64 7.73
C THR A 137 22.53 -14.01 7.25
N GLY A 138 21.57 -14.03 6.32
CA GLY A 138 20.86 -15.26 5.90
C GLY A 138 19.80 -15.74 6.91
N HIS A 139 19.57 -14.98 7.98
CA HIS A 139 18.54 -15.21 8.98
C HIS A 139 17.48 -14.11 8.93
N GLY A 140 16.56 -14.11 9.89
CA GLY A 140 15.55 -13.08 10.05
C GLY A 140 16.11 -11.72 10.49
N LEU A 141 15.21 -10.78 10.75
CA LEU A 141 15.54 -9.45 11.25
C LEU A 141 16.12 -9.50 12.66
N ARG A 142 17.10 -8.64 12.95
CA ARG A 142 17.62 -8.47 14.31
C ARG A 142 16.65 -7.64 15.12
N GLU A 143 16.61 -7.84 16.44
CA GLU A 143 15.78 -7.05 17.36
C GLU A 143 16.07 -5.54 17.26
N LEU A 144 17.34 -5.18 17.07
CA LEU A 144 17.78 -3.81 16.80
C LEU A 144 17.07 -3.21 15.58
N ASP A 145 16.95 -4.00 14.52
CA ASP A 145 16.39 -3.56 13.25
C ASP A 145 14.87 -3.43 13.34
N ILE A 146 14.21 -4.40 14.00
CA ILE A 146 12.77 -4.38 14.28
C ILE A 146 12.37 -3.12 15.05
N GLU A 147 13.05 -2.83 16.15
CA GLU A 147 12.73 -1.68 17.01
C GLU A 147 12.93 -0.35 16.27
N LEU A 148 14.01 -0.21 15.50
CA LEU A 148 14.27 1.03 14.77
C LEU A 148 13.31 1.20 13.59
N MET A 149 13.03 0.15 12.81
CA MET A 149 12.11 0.23 11.69
C MET A 149 10.71 0.62 12.16
N LYS A 150 10.23 0.10 13.31
CA LYS A 150 8.95 0.52 13.91
C LYS A 150 8.90 2.01 14.21
N ARG A 151 9.91 2.54 14.88
CA ARG A 151 9.98 3.97 15.22
C ARG A 151 10.14 4.88 14.02
N LEU A 152 10.84 4.40 12.98
CA LEU A 152 11.03 5.15 11.74
C LEU A 152 9.75 5.19 10.91
N ALA A 153 9.04 4.07 10.81
CA ALA A 153 7.84 3.92 10.01
C ALA A 153 6.72 4.92 10.35
N GLU A 154 6.63 5.36 11.60
CA GLU A 154 5.67 6.39 12.04
C GLU A 154 5.95 7.78 11.44
N ARG A 155 7.19 8.04 11.01
CA ARG A 155 7.66 9.36 10.60
C ARG A 155 8.16 9.41 9.16
N VAL A 156 8.57 8.30 8.56
CA VAL A 156 9.13 8.27 7.20
C VAL A 156 8.74 6.98 6.46
N ASN A 157 8.63 7.05 5.13
CA ASN A 157 8.43 5.87 4.29
C ASN A 157 9.67 4.96 4.34
N VAL A 158 9.57 3.83 5.04
CA VAL A 158 10.68 2.87 5.18
C VAL A 158 10.65 1.85 4.04
N ILE A 159 11.76 1.74 3.30
CA ILE A 159 11.96 0.74 2.25
C ILE A 159 13.08 -0.20 2.72
N PRO A 160 12.78 -1.48 3.02
CA PRO A 160 13.78 -2.44 3.45
C PRO A 160 14.62 -2.93 2.28
N VAL A 161 15.94 -2.97 2.48
CA VAL A 161 16.92 -3.32 1.47
C VAL A 161 18.00 -4.21 2.08
N ILE A 162 18.26 -5.37 1.49
CA ILE A 162 19.38 -6.24 1.87
C ILE A 162 20.64 -5.72 1.20
N GLY A 163 21.57 -5.20 2.00
CA GLY A 163 22.87 -4.72 1.53
C GLY A 163 23.83 -5.88 1.23
N ARG A 164 24.80 -5.66 0.33
CA ARG A 164 25.83 -6.66 -0.03
C ARG A 164 25.23 -8.05 -0.32
N SER A 165 24.16 -8.10 -1.12
CA SER A 165 23.46 -9.35 -1.43
C SER A 165 24.35 -10.38 -2.15
N ASP A 166 25.49 -9.95 -2.70
CA ASP A 166 26.51 -10.81 -3.29
C ASP A 166 27.25 -11.72 -2.29
N GLN A 167 26.98 -11.57 -0.98
CA GLN A 167 27.45 -12.49 0.07
C GLN A 167 26.58 -13.75 0.19
N LEU A 168 25.34 -13.72 -0.31
CA LEU A 168 24.39 -14.82 -0.21
C LEU A 168 24.27 -15.56 -1.54
N THR A 169 24.12 -16.89 -1.48
CA THR A 169 23.73 -17.66 -2.67
C THR A 169 22.28 -17.35 -3.05
N PRO A 170 21.85 -17.59 -4.31
CA PRO A 170 20.47 -17.31 -4.71
C PRO A 170 19.41 -18.02 -3.85
N SER A 171 19.70 -19.24 -3.38
CA SER A 171 18.83 -19.98 -2.46
C SER A 171 18.77 -19.37 -1.06
N GLU A 172 19.91 -18.90 -0.54
CA GLU A 172 19.95 -18.23 0.76
C GLU A 172 19.29 -16.85 0.70
N LEU A 173 19.47 -16.12 -0.40
CA LEU A 173 18.82 -14.84 -0.62
C LEU A 173 17.29 -14.99 -0.65
N ALA A 174 16.77 -16.00 -1.36
CA ALA A 174 15.33 -16.27 -1.39
C ALA A 174 14.79 -16.59 0.02
N ASN A 175 15.52 -17.38 0.80
CA ASN A 175 15.16 -17.67 2.20
C ASN A 175 15.23 -16.42 3.08
N ALA A 176 16.29 -15.61 2.95
CA ALA A 176 16.45 -14.38 3.71
C ALA A 176 15.35 -13.36 3.40
N LYS A 177 14.98 -13.18 2.12
CA LYS A 177 13.84 -12.35 1.71
C LYS A 177 12.55 -12.83 2.36
N LYS A 178 12.28 -14.14 2.30
CA LYS A 178 11.09 -14.75 2.91
C LYS A 178 11.04 -14.54 4.42
N MET A 179 12.10 -14.87 5.14
CA MET A 179 12.17 -14.72 6.59
C MET A 179 12.03 -13.26 7.02
N THR A 180 12.71 -12.34 6.32
CA THR A 180 12.60 -10.90 6.59
C THR A 180 11.16 -10.41 6.43
N MET A 181 10.46 -10.85 5.37
CA MET A 181 9.05 -10.47 5.16
C MET A 181 8.12 -11.09 6.19
N GLU A 182 8.35 -12.34 6.60
CA GLU A 182 7.60 -12.99 7.68
C GLU A 182 7.78 -12.23 9.01
N ASP A 183 9.00 -11.79 9.34
CA ASP A 183 9.29 -11.00 10.54
C ASP A 183 8.63 -9.60 10.48
N ILE A 184 8.69 -8.93 9.33
CA ILE A 184 8.03 -7.63 9.12
C ILE A 184 6.52 -7.74 9.35
N GLN A 185 5.90 -8.80 8.83
CA GLN A 185 4.46 -9.07 9.01
C GLN A 185 4.15 -9.44 10.45
N HIS A 186 4.94 -10.32 11.08
CA HIS A 186 4.73 -10.76 12.45
C HIS A 186 4.82 -9.62 13.46
N HIS A 187 5.73 -8.68 13.21
CA HIS A 187 5.94 -7.51 14.06
C HIS A 187 5.10 -6.30 13.65
N GLU A 188 4.26 -6.42 12.61
CA GLU A 188 3.38 -5.36 12.09
C GLU A 188 4.12 -4.05 11.79
N ILE A 189 5.29 -4.15 11.14
CA ILE A 189 6.11 -2.98 10.82
C ILE A 189 5.52 -2.29 9.57
N PRO A 190 5.10 -1.00 9.65
CA PRO A 190 4.58 -0.28 8.50
C PRO A 190 5.72 0.06 7.52
N ILE A 191 5.94 -0.77 6.52
CA ILE A 191 6.86 -0.48 5.41
C ILE A 191 6.10 0.13 4.24
N TYR A 192 6.81 0.88 3.40
CA TYR A 192 6.24 1.36 2.14
C TYR A 192 5.93 0.16 1.22
N SER A 193 4.66 -0.01 0.88
CA SER A 193 4.14 -1.23 0.23
C SER A 193 3.66 -1.01 -1.19
N PHE A 194 4.14 0.04 -1.88
CA PHE A 194 3.74 0.40 -3.25
C PHE A 194 2.20 0.37 -3.43
N PRO A 195 1.47 1.30 -2.79
CA PRO A 195 0.01 1.29 -2.90
C PRO A 195 -0.43 1.47 -4.35
N TYR A 196 -1.50 0.77 -4.72
CA TYR A 196 -2.17 0.90 -6.02
C TYR A 196 -3.67 0.79 -5.79
N ASP A 197 -4.44 1.52 -6.59
CA ASP A 197 -5.90 1.47 -6.60
C ASP A 197 -6.36 0.57 -7.75
N ASN A 198 -7.04 -0.54 -7.43
CA ASN A 198 -7.54 -1.47 -8.45
C ASN A 198 -8.66 -0.87 -9.33
N GLU A 199 -9.28 0.23 -8.90
CA GLU A 199 -10.39 0.88 -9.59
C GLU A 199 -9.95 2.14 -10.36
N GLU A 200 -8.96 2.89 -9.86
CA GLU A 200 -8.47 4.13 -10.48
C GLU A 200 -7.23 3.91 -11.36
N ASP A 201 -6.33 3.00 -11.00
CA ASP A 201 -5.09 2.78 -11.75
C ASP A 201 -5.30 1.87 -12.97
N ASP A 202 -4.49 2.11 -14.00
CA ASP A 202 -4.47 1.25 -15.17
C ASP A 202 -3.80 -0.11 -14.89
N ALA A 203 -4.15 -1.11 -15.70
CA ALA A 203 -3.69 -2.49 -15.50
C ALA A 203 -2.15 -2.63 -15.59
N GLU A 204 -1.45 -1.75 -16.30
CA GLU A 204 0.00 -1.76 -16.42
C GLU A 204 0.63 -1.29 -15.10
N THR A 205 0.17 -0.16 -14.55
CA THR A 205 0.57 0.36 -13.24
C THR A 205 0.33 -0.65 -12.10
N ILE A 206 -0.83 -1.31 -12.10
CA ILE A 206 -1.16 -2.35 -11.09
C ILE A 206 -0.17 -3.51 -11.17
N GLN A 207 0.16 -3.97 -12.37
CA GLN A 207 1.10 -5.06 -12.56
C GLN A 207 2.50 -4.67 -12.09
N GLU A 208 3.00 -3.49 -12.48
CA GLU A 208 4.32 -3.00 -12.05
C GLU A 208 4.42 -2.88 -10.51
N ASN A 209 3.41 -2.30 -9.86
CA ASN A 209 3.39 -2.17 -8.40
C ASN A 209 3.33 -3.52 -7.68
N THR A 210 2.61 -4.49 -8.26
CA THR A 210 2.56 -5.86 -7.72
C THR A 210 3.93 -6.53 -7.82
N GLU A 211 4.60 -6.43 -8.97
CA GLU A 211 5.95 -6.99 -9.17
C GLU A 211 6.97 -6.35 -8.22
N LEU A 212 6.91 -5.02 -8.02
CA LEU A 212 7.78 -4.31 -7.07
C LEU A 212 7.56 -4.75 -5.62
N LYS A 213 6.30 -4.99 -5.24
CA LYS A 213 5.95 -5.48 -3.90
C LYS A 213 6.46 -6.89 -3.65
N GLU A 214 6.43 -7.76 -4.67
CA GLU A 214 7.00 -9.12 -4.59
C GLU A 214 8.53 -9.12 -4.52
N MET A 215 9.20 -8.10 -5.05
CA MET A 215 10.66 -7.96 -4.99
C MET A 215 11.18 -7.57 -3.60
N LEU A 216 10.32 -7.07 -2.70
CA LEU A 216 10.69 -6.66 -1.36
C LEU A 216 11.09 -7.86 -0.46
N PRO A 217 12.14 -7.71 0.38
CA PRO A 217 13.09 -6.60 0.42
C PRO A 217 14.06 -6.65 -0.78
N PHE A 218 14.45 -5.47 -1.29
CA PHE A 218 15.35 -5.39 -2.46
C PHE A 218 16.76 -5.90 -2.13
N ALA A 219 17.37 -6.65 -3.04
CA ALA A 219 18.72 -7.19 -2.88
C ALA A 219 19.74 -6.37 -3.68
N ILE A 220 20.51 -5.52 -2.99
CA ILE A 220 21.41 -4.57 -3.67
C ILE A 220 22.88 -4.96 -3.55
N VAL A 221 23.57 -4.78 -4.67
CA VAL A 221 25.03 -4.78 -4.79
C VAL A 221 25.41 -3.42 -5.33
N ALA A 222 26.37 -2.75 -4.69
CA ALA A 222 26.86 -1.45 -5.12
C ALA A 222 28.37 -1.50 -5.35
N SER A 223 28.85 -0.76 -6.37
CA SER A 223 30.28 -0.64 -6.69
C SER A 223 30.55 0.70 -7.36
N THR A 224 31.62 1.36 -6.93
CA THR A 224 32.19 2.54 -7.59
C THR A 224 33.23 2.16 -8.65
N GLU A 225 33.71 0.91 -8.66
CA GLU A 225 34.71 0.44 -9.61
C GLU A 225 34.07 0.09 -10.95
N THR A 226 34.76 0.47 -12.04
CA THR A 226 34.35 0.12 -13.41
C THR A 226 35.30 -0.92 -13.98
N VAL A 227 34.74 -1.99 -14.53
CA VAL A 227 35.47 -3.07 -15.19
C VAL A 227 35.05 -3.11 -16.65
N GLU A 228 36.01 -3.38 -17.54
CA GLU A 228 35.72 -3.53 -18.97
C GLU A 228 35.34 -4.98 -19.27
N ILE A 229 34.09 -5.20 -19.67
CA ILE A 229 33.54 -6.50 -20.05
C ILE A 229 33.06 -6.39 -21.50
N LYS A 230 33.59 -7.22 -22.39
CA LYS A 230 33.22 -7.25 -23.82
C LYS A 230 33.33 -5.87 -24.52
N GLY A 231 34.27 -5.03 -24.10
CA GLY A 231 34.51 -3.68 -24.65
C GLY A 231 33.55 -2.59 -24.13
N GLN A 232 32.69 -2.91 -23.15
CA GLN A 232 31.86 -1.94 -22.45
C GLN A 232 32.37 -1.75 -21.02
N ARG A 233 32.40 -0.50 -20.55
CA ARG A 233 32.74 -0.18 -19.15
C ARG A 233 31.46 -0.29 -18.32
N VAL A 234 31.42 -1.30 -17.46
CA VAL A 234 30.29 -1.55 -16.57
C VAL A 234 30.74 -1.45 -15.12
N ARG A 235 29.85 -1.01 -14.23
CA ARG A 235 30.12 -0.98 -12.80
C ARG A 235 30.00 -2.39 -12.25
N ALA A 236 31.07 -2.86 -11.62
CA ALA A 236 31.10 -4.25 -11.17
C ALA A 236 31.98 -4.43 -9.93
N ARG A 237 31.72 -5.49 -9.17
CA ARG A 237 32.61 -5.99 -8.12
C ARG A 237 33.39 -7.18 -8.66
N LYS A 238 34.71 -7.11 -8.59
CA LYS A 238 35.59 -8.18 -9.06
C LYS A 238 36.00 -9.07 -7.90
N TYR A 239 35.68 -10.36 -8.01
CA TYR A 239 36.12 -11.41 -7.11
C TYR A 239 37.12 -12.35 -7.81
N PRO A 240 37.91 -13.13 -7.05
CA PRO A 240 38.77 -14.16 -7.64
C PRO A 240 38.03 -15.18 -8.50
N TRP A 241 36.75 -15.45 -8.19
CA TRP A 241 35.92 -16.46 -8.87
C TRP A 241 34.96 -15.88 -9.94
N GLY A 242 34.84 -14.56 -10.06
CA GLY A 242 33.87 -13.98 -11.00
C GLY A 242 33.72 -12.46 -10.87
N ILE A 243 32.84 -11.90 -11.70
CA ILE A 243 32.54 -10.47 -11.71
C ILE A 243 31.04 -10.30 -11.52
N VAL A 244 30.65 -9.49 -10.54
CA VAL A 244 29.26 -9.16 -10.26
C VAL A 244 28.97 -7.79 -10.83
N GLU A 245 28.23 -7.76 -11.93
CA GLU A 245 27.75 -6.52 -12.56
C GLU A 245 26.63 -5.90 -11.71
N VAL A 246 26.77 -4.62 -11.35
CA VAL A 246 25.79 -3.90 -10.52
C VAL A 246 24.54 -3.51 -11.32
N ASP A 247 24.74 -3.15 -12.59
CA ASP A 247 23.67 -2.71 -13.49
C ASP A 247 22.94 -3.88 -14.18
N ASN A 248 23.08 -5.10 -13.65
CA ASN A 248 22.47 -6.30 -14.23
C ASN A 248 21.38 -6.82 -13.29
N GLU A 249 20.14 -6.83 -13.75
CA GLU A 249 18.95 -7.26 -13.00
C GLU A 249 19.04 -8.71 -12.50
N ARG A 250 19.85 -9.56 -13.15
CA ARG A 250 20.06 -10.94 -12.69
C ARG A 250 20.98 -11.04 -11.47
N HIS A 251 21.78 -10.00 -11.21
CA HIS A 251 22.76 -9.97 -10.14
C HIS A 251 22.35 -9.04 -9.00
N SER A 252 21.62 -7.97 -9.30
CA SER A 252 21.18 -7.00 -8.30
C SER A 252 19.91 -6.27 -8.72
N ASP A 253 19.07 -5.99 -7.71
CA ASP A 253 17.86 -5.17 -7.85
C ASP A 253 18.19 -3.66 -7.84
N PHE A 254 19.47 -3.26 -8.02
CA PHE A 254 19.91 -1.87 -7.92
C PHE A 254 19.23 -0.94 -8.93
N LEU A 255 19.07 -1.38 -10.19
CA LEU A 255 18.40 -0.59 -11.22
C LEU A 255 16.93 -0.35 -10.88
N THR A 256 16.24 -1.37 -10.36
CA THR A 256 14.86 -1.29 -9.91
C THR A 256 14.72 -0.27 -8.78
N VAL A 257 15.57 -0.36 -7.75
CA VAL A 257 15.58 0.61 -6.63
C VAL A 257 15.85 2.03 -7.13
N ARG A 258 16.78 2.21 -8.07
CA ARG A 258 17.06 3.52 -8.68
C ARG A 258 15.83 4.07 -9.40
N SER A 259 15.17 3.24 -10.21
CA SER A 259 13.98 3.62 -10.99
C SER A 259 12.82 4.02 -10.08
N VAL A 260 12.59 3.26 -9.01
CA VAL A 260 11.56 3.57 -7.99
C VAL A 260 11.83 4.90 -7.29
N LEU A 261 13.07 5.11 -6.81
CA LEU A 261 13.38 6.27 -5.97
C LEU A 261 13.46 7.59 -6.73
N LEU A 262 13.98 7.56 -7.97
CA LEU A 262 14.26 8.77 -8.74
C LEU A 262 13.27 9.00 -9.89
N GLY A 263 12.61 7.93 -10.36
CA GLY A 263 11.67 7.97 -11.48
C GLY A 263 10.20 7.91 -11.02
N SER A 264 9.63 6.70 -11.07
CA SER A 264 8.17 6.47 -11.03
C SER A 264 7.52 6.86 -9.71
N HIS A 265 8.07 6.44 -8.57
CA HIS A 265 7.42 6.57 -7.26
C HIS A 265 7.87 7.79 -6.45
N MET A 266 8.72 8.65 -7.03
CA MET A 266 9.21 9.85 -6.35
C MET A 266 8.07 10.80 -5.94
N ALA A 267 7.04 10.94 -6.80
CA ALA A 267 5.87 11.77 -6.51
C ALA A 267 5.02 11.17 -5.40
N ASP A 268 4.69 9.88 -5.51
CA ASP A 268 3.90 9.16 -4.50
C ASP A 268 4.56 9.18 -3.11
N LEU A 269 5.87 8.93 -3.03
CA LEU A 269 6.62 9.01 -1.77
C LEU A 269 6.51 10.41 -1.14
N LYS A 270 6.46 11.47 -1.94
CA LYS A 270 6.28 12.83 -1.44
C LYS A 270 4.87 13.10 -0.98
N ASP A 271 3.88 12.64 -1.74
CA ASP A 271 2.48 12.85 -1.44
C ASP A 271 2.11 12.14 -0.14
N ILE A 272 2.53 10.88 0.04
CA ILE A 272 2.38 10.15 1.32
C ILE A 272 3.10 10.86 2.47
N THR A 273 4.31 11.38 2.23
CA THR A 273 5.04 12.13 3.26
C THR A 273 4.29 13.39 3.66
N HIS A 274 3.68 14.09 2.70
CA HIS A 274 2.97 15.34 2.98
C HIS A 274 1.59 15.10 3.60
N ASP A 275 0.77 14.26 2.98
CA ASP A 275 -0.66 14.12 3.26
C ASP A 275 -0.93 13.20 4.45
N TYR A 276 -0.06 12.22 4.67
CA TYR A 276 -0.21 11.26 5.77
C TYR A 276 0.81 11.52 6.89
N LEU A 277 2.11 11.34 6.62
CA LEU A 277 3.12 11.34 7.68
C LEU A 277 3.27 12.71 8.36
N TYR A 278 3.37 13.78 7.56
CA TYR A 278 3.48 15.15 8.08
C TYR A 278 2.18 15.64 8.72
N GLU A 279 1.01 15.39 8.12
CA GLU A 279 -0.26 15.83 8.69
C GLU A 279 -0.61 15.08 10.00
N ASN A 280 -0.24 13.80 10.12
CA ASN A 280 -0.34 13.06 11.38
C ASN A 280 0.55 13.70 12.46
N TYR A 281 1.82 13.97 12.13
CA TYR A 281 2.76 14.66 13.04
C TYR A 281 2.27 16.05 13.44
N ARG A 282 1.75 16.81 12.48
CA ARG A 282 1.20 18.15 12.71
C ARG A 282 0.00 18.11 13.66
N THR A 283 -0.90 17.14 13.47
CA THR A 283 -2.08 16.94 14.33
C THR A 283 -1.65 16.58 15.76
N GLU A 284 -0.66 15.70 15.91
CA GLU A 284 -0.08 15.33 17.20
C GLU A 284 0.57 16.53 17.91
N LYS A 285 1.39 17.32 17.20
CA LYS A 285 2.07 18.49 17.77
C LYS A 285 1.10 19.63 18.12
N LEU A 286 0.10 19.89 17.29
CA LEU A 286 -0.91 20.92 17.56
C LEU A 286 -1.81 20.52 18.73
N SER A 287 -2.25 19.26 18.80
CA SER A 287 -3.05 18.78 19.93
C SER A 287 -2.26 18.79 21.24
N SER A 288 -0.99 18.38 21.22
CA SER A 288 -0.10 18.43 22.39
C SER A 288 0.18 19.88 22.84
N SER A 289 0.36 20.81 21.91
CA SER A 289 0.58 22.24 22.22
C SER A 289 -0.64 22.89 22.87
N VAL A 290 -1.86 22.45 22.53
CA VAL A 290 -3.09 22.90 23.20
C VAL A 290 -3.18 22.37 24.63
N ASP A 291 -2.64 21.18 24.91
CA ASP A 291 -2.64 20.60 26.26
C ASP A 291 -1.57 21.21 27.17
N ASN A 292 -0.36 21.47 26.65
CA ASN A 292 0.70 22.18 27.37
C ASN A 292 0.45 23.70 27.52
N GLY A 293 -0.50 24.26 26.78
CA GLY A 293 -0.95 25.65 26.87
C GLY A 293 -1.96 25.92 28.00
N ARG A 294 -2.42 24.88 28.72
CA ARG A 294 -3.49 24.98 29.74
C ARG A 294 -3.12 25.64 31.07
N GLU A 295 -1.92 26.22 31.21
CA GLU A 295 -1.66 27.18 32.31
C GLU A 295 -1.81 28.66 31.89
N SER A 296 -2.13 28.97 30.63
CA SER A 296 -2.39 30.36 30.25
C SER A 296 -3.44 30.54 29.16
N ARG A 297 -4.70 30.36 29.55
CA ARG A 297 -5.86 31.24 29.28
C ARG A 297 -7.15 30.43 29.40
N LEU A 298 -8.01 30.90 30.28
CA LEU A 298 -9.39 30.45 30.43
C LEU A 298 -10.12 30.54 29.09
N LEU A 299 -10.35 29.40 28.45
CA LEU A 299 -11.35 29.20 27.40
C LEU A 299 -12.15 27.96 27.79
N ASN A 300 -13.47 28.09 27.82
CA ASN A 300 -14.38 27.08 28.33
C ASN A 300 -14.29 25.77 27.52
N PRO A 301 -14.24 24.59 28.18
CA PRO A 301 -14.18 23.28 27.51
C PRO A 301 -15.37 22.95 26.60
N GLU A 302 -16.51 23.61 26.77
CA GLU A 302 -17.73 23.37 25.97
C GLU A 302 -17.62 23.91 24.53
N ASP A 303 -16.89 25.02 24.31
CA ASP A 303 -16.82 25.64 22.98
C ASP A 303 -15.88 24.89 22.01
N LEU A 304 -14.84 24.23 22.53
CA LEU A 304 -13.92 23.42 21.72
C LEU A 304 -14.55 22.07 21.32
N ALA A 305 -15.32 21.47 22.24
CA ALA A 305 -16.10 20.27 21.97
C ALA A 305 -17.16 20.55 20.88
N ASN A 306 -17.84 21.69 20.96
CA ASN A 306 -18.81 22.11 19.96
C ASN A 306 -18.18 22.33 18.58
N GLN A 307 -16.97 22.89 18.50
CA GLN A 307 -16.30 23.12 17.22
C GLN A 307 -15.82 21.81 16.56
N SER A 308 -15.37 20.85 17.36
CA SER A 308 -15.03 19.50 16.88
C SER A 308 -16.28 18.70 16.48
N TYR A 309 -17.39 18.89 17.19
CA TYR A 309 -18.67 18.26 16.87
C TYR A 309 -19.25 18.81 15.57
N ILE A 310 -19.21 20.14 15.37
CA ILE A 310 -19.70 20.78 14.14
C ILE A 310 -18.88 20.34 12.92
N LEU A 311 -17.56 20.23 13.02
CA LEU A 311 -16.71 19.74 11.92
C LEU A 311 -16.97 18.27 11.60
N LYS A 312 -17.18 17.45 12.64
CA LYS A 312 -17.49 16.02 12.48
C LYS A 312 -18.90 15.80 11.92
N GLU A 313 -19.87 16.62 12.33
CA GLU A 313 -21.24 16.63 11.80
C GLU A 313 -21.27 17.12 10.34
N GLU A 314 -20.45 18.11 9.97
CA GLU A 314 -20.33 18.57 8.57
C GLU A 314 -19.63 17.54 7.66
N GLN A 315 -18.67 16.78 8.18
CA GLN A 315 -18.07 15.64 7.47
C GLN A 315 -19.08 14.49 7.30
N LEU A 316 -19.77 14.13 8.38
CA LEU A 316 -20.79 13.07 8.35
C LEU A 316 -21.94 13.43 7.39
N ALA A 317 -22.37 14.69 7.36
CA ALA A 317 -23.42 15.16 6.46
C ALA A 317 -22.99 15.11 4.99
N ARG A 318 -21.72 15.43 4.68
CA ARG A 318 -21.17 15.27 3.32
C ARG A 318 -21.07 13.80 2.89
N GLU A 319 -20.69 12.92 3.81
CA GLU A 319 -20.65 11.49 3.54
C GLU A 319 -22.06 10.90 3.36
N GLU A 320 -23.02 11.33 4.19
CA GLU A 320 -24.42 10.92 4.08
C GLU A 320 -25.06 11.41 2.78
N GLU A 321 -24.76 12.63 2.32
CA GLU A 321 -25.22 13.14 1.03
C GLU A 321 -24.65 12.33 -0.14
N LYS A 322 -23.36 11.96 -0.09
CA LYS A 322 -22.73 11.08 -1.08
C LYS A 322 -23.33 9.67 -1.06
N LEU A 323 -23.53 9.08 0.13
CA LEU A 323 -24.16 7.77 0.26
C LEU A 323 -25.59 7.78 -0.30
N ARG A 324 -26.34 8.85 -0.04
CA ARG A 324 -27.71 9.01 -0.54
C ARG A 324 -27.76 9.18 -2.06
N GLU A 325 -26.78 9.86 -2.64
CA GLU A 325 -26.64 9.96 -4.09
C GLU A 325 -26.33 8.60 -4.72
N ILE A 326 -25.42 7.82 -4.10
CA ILE A 326 -25.11 6.45 -4.52
C ILE A 326 -26.34 5.54 -4.39
N GLU A 327 -27.05 5.59 -3.27
CA GLU A 327 -28.25 4.81 -3.02
C GLU A 327 -29.35 5.12 -4.06
N LEU A 328 -29.56 6.40 -4.37
CA LEU A 328 -30.57 6.82 -5.35
C LEU A 328 -30.18 6.39 -6.77
N ARG A 329 -28.88 6.39 -7.09
CA ARG A 329 -28.36 5.86 -8.35
C ARG A 329 -28.55 4.34 -8.45
N VAL A 330 -28.22 3.60 -7.41
CA VAL A 330 -28.41 2.14 -7.33
C VAL A 330 -29.90 1.78 -7.41
N GLN A 331 -30.77 2.50 -6.70
CA GLN A 331 -32.21 2.27 -6.72
C GLN A 331 -32.80 2.52 -8.11
N LYS A 332 -32.31 3.54 -8.81
CA LYS A 332 -32.70 3.83 -10.19
C LYS A 332 -32.25 2.70 -11.14
N GLU A 333 -31.00 2.25 -11.04
CA GLU A 333 -30.51 1.13 -11.84
C GLU A 333 -31.28 -0.18 -11.56
N ILE A 334 -31.65 -0.44 -10.31
CA ILE A 334 -32.48 -1.60 -9.95
C ILE A 334 -33.87 -1.48 -10.57
N ASN A 335 -34.49 -0.30 -10.52
CA ASN A 335 -35.81 -0.08 -11.11
C ASN A 335 -35.79 -0.19 -12.63
N ASP A 336 -34.77 0.35 -13.28
CA ASP A 336 -34.58 0.26 -14.73
C ASP A 336 -34.36 -1.21 -15.16
N LYS A 337 -33.50 -1.95 -14.46
CA LYS A 337 -33.30 -3.39 -14.68
C LYS A 337 -34.58 -4.20 -14.42
N ARG A 338 -35.38 -3.84 -13.41
CA ARG A 338 -36.68 -4.49 -13.15
C ARG A 338 -37.67 -4.23 -14.29
N LEU A 339 -37.77 -3.00 -14.77
CA LEU A 339 -38.60 -2.65 -15.92
C LEU A 339 -38.18 -3.42 -17.17
N GLU A 340 -36.89 -3.48 -17.46
CA GLU A 340 -36.34 -4.25 -18.59
C GLU A 340 -36.64 -5.75 -18.46
N LEU A 341 -36.45 -6.34 -17.27
CA LEU A 341 -36.78 -7.74 -17.01
C LEU A 341 -38.28 -8.01 -17.20
N THR A 342 -39.15 -7.12 -16.71
CA THR A 342 -40.61 -7.29 -16.87
C THR A 342 -41.05 -7.17 -18.33
N ALA A 343 -40.43 -6.27 -19.11
CA ALA A 343 -40.69 -6.16 -20.54
C ALA A 343 -40.24 -7.44 -21.28
N ARG A 344 -39.05 -7.94 -20.95
CA ARG A 344 -38.52 -9.18 -21.53
C ARG A 344 -39.35 -10.41 -21.15
N GLU A 345 -39.89 -10.46 -19.94
CA GLU A 345 -40.82 -11.51 -19.51
C GLU A 345 -42.13 -11.47 -20.29
N GLN A 346 -42.68 -10.28 -20.54
CA GLN A 346 -43.87 -10.10 -21.37
C GLN A 346 -43.61 -10.54 -22.82
N GLU A 347 -42.48 -10.16 -23.42
CA GLU A 347 -42.11 -10.59 -24.77
C GLU A 347 -41.95 -12.12 -24.87
N LEU A 348 -41.29 -12.73 -23.88
CA LEU A 348 -41.15 -14.19 -23.82
C LEU A 348 -42.52 -14.88 -23.70
N ARG A 349 -43.42 -14.33 -22.89
CA ARG A 349 -44.78 -14.85 -22.73
C ARG A 349 -45.61 -14.72 -24.01
N GLU A 350 -45.43 -13.64 -24.77
CA GLU A 350 -46.07 -13.48 -26.08
C GLU A 350 -45.53 -14.47 -27.11
N ILE A 351 -44.21 -14.69 -27.13
CA ILE A 351 -43.56 -15.68 -27.99
C ILE A 351 -44.02 -17.09 -27.62
N GLU A 352 -44.09 -17.42 -26.33
CA GLU A 352 -44.59 -18.70 -25.84
C GLU A 352 -46.06 -18.92 -26.23
N ALA A 353 -46.91 -17.90 -26.09
CA ALA A 353 -48.30 -17.96 -26.53
C ALA A 353 -48.42 -18.14 -28.05
N ARG A 354 -47.53 -17.53 -28.85
CA ARG A 354 -47.50 -17.71 -30.31
C ARG A 354 -47.09 -19.13 -30.68
N ILE A 355 -46.04 -19.66 -30.06
CA ILE A 355 -45.57 -21.03 -30.27
C ILE A 355 -46.63 -22.04 -29.83
N ALA A 356 -47.33 -21.80 -28.71
CA ALA A 356 -48.42 -22.66 -28.25
C ALA A 356 -49.60 -22.68 -29.25
N ARG A 357 -49.95 -21.52 -29.83
CA ARG A 357 -50.97 -21.43 -30.88
C ARG A 357 -50.54 -22.15 -32.15
N GLU A 358 -49.31 -21.94 -32.62
CA GLU A 358 -48.74 -22.64 -33.78
C GLU A 358 -48.75 -24.16 -33.55
N ARG A 359 -48.30 -24.63 -32.38
CA ARG A 359 -48.37 -26.06 -32.00
C ARG A 359 -49.81 -26.60 -31.95
N SER A 360 -50.76 -25.82 -31.44
CA SER A 360 -52.18 -26.25 -31.44
C SER A 360 -52.75 -26.35 -32.85
N MET A 361 -52.41 -25.42 -33.75
CA MET A 361 -52.83 -25.44 -35.15
C MET A 361 -52.12 -26.56 -35.93
N GLU A 362 -50.84 -26.82 -35.65
CA GLU A 362 -50.12 -27.95 -36.22
C GLU A 362 -50.72 -29.28 -35.75
N ALA A 363 -51.05 -29.41 -34.46
CA ALA A 363 -51.72 -30.59 -33.91
C ALA A 363 -53.13 -30.79 -34.50
N GLU A 364 -53.88 -29.71 -34.71
CA GLU A 364 -55.20 -29.75 -35.35
C GLU A 364 -55.10 -30.08 -36.85
N SER A 365 -54.10 -29.53 -37.55
CA SER A 365 -53.80 -29.88 -38.94
C SER A 365 -53.28 -31.31 -39.13
N ALA A 366 -52.58 -31.85 -38.13
CA ALA A 366 -52.12 -33.23 -38.10
C ALA A 366 -53.31 -34.18 -37.88
N ARG A 367 -54.25 -33.82 -36.98
CA ARG A 367 -55.52 -34.56 -36.79
C ARG A 367 -56.37 -34.60 -38.05
N LEU A 368 -56.43 -33.52 -38.84
CA LEU A 368 -57.14 -33.50 -40.13
C LEU A 368 -56.41 -34.27 -41.26
N LYS A 369 -55.14 -34.65 -41.08
CA LYS A 369 -54.33 -35.38 -42.09
C LYS A 369 -54.20 -36.88 -41.80
N THR A 370 -54.68 -37.36 -40.65
CA THR A 370 -54.68 -38.78 -40.27
C THR A 370 -56.10 -39.31 -40.14
N GLU A 371 -56.78 -39.44 -41.28
CA GLU A 371 -57.90 -40.37 -41.51
C GLU A 371 -57.67 -40.89 -42.94
N PRO A 372 -57.34 -42.18 -43.13
CA PRO A 372 -58.40 -43.07 -43.61
C PRO A 372 -58.32 -44.55 -43.17
N SER A 373 -59.49 -45.18 -43.28
CA SER A 373 -59.83 -46.59 -43.56
C SER A 373 -59.64 -47.65 -42.46
N GLU A 374 -60.79 -48.18 -42.04
CA GLU A 374 -61.01 -49.36 -41.20
C GLU A 374 -60.51 -50.65 -41.86
N ASP A 375 -59.85 -51.52 -41.08
CA ASP A 375 -60.26 -52.93 -40.90
C ASP A 375 -59.24 -53.71 -40.01
N GLY A 376 -59.75 -54.46 -39.03
CA GLY A 376 -59.18 -55.76 -38.65
C GLY A 376 -58.39 -55.93 -37.34
N ALA A 377 -59.14 -56.16 -36.25
CA ALA A 377 -59.03 -57.29 -35.32
C ALA A 377 -57.94 -57.42 -34.21
N ALA A 378 -58.46 -57.71 -33.00
CA ALA A 378 -57.97 -58.51 -31.85
C ALA A 378 -56.91 -57.89 -30.91
N ALA A 379 -57.29 -57.47 -29.68
CA ALA A 379 -57.35 -58.23 -28.40
C ALA A 379 -55.94 -58.49 -27.81
N GLU A 380 -55.56 -58.17 -26.56
CA GLU A 380 -56.13 -58.44 -25.21
C GLU A 380 -55.60 -57.35 -24.22
N GLN A 381 -56.42 -56.70 -23.38
CA GLN A 381 -56.85 -57.04 -22.01
C GLN A 381 -55.80 -57.04 -20.87
N GLN A 382 -56.13 -56.23 -19.84
CA GLN A 382 -55.70 -56.19 -18.42
C GLN A 382 -54.46 -55.33 -18.06
N GLY A 383 -54.52 -54.37 -17.13
CA GLY A 383 -55.60 -54.07 -16.18
C GLY A 383 -55.48 -52.73 -15.44
N ASP A 384 -56.62 -52.38 -14.85
CA ASP A 384 -56.92 -51.58 -13.65
C ASP A 384 -56.37 -50.16 -13.46
N TYR A 385 -57.25 -49.23 -13.81
CA TYR A 385 -57.83 -48.17 -12.97
C TYR A 385 -57.82 -48.45 -11.45
N HIS A 386 -57.78 -47.47 -10.54
CA HIS A 386 -58.78 -46.41 -10.43
C HIS A 386 -58.38 -45.31 -9.44
N HIS A 387 -58.71 -44.08 -9.83
CA HIS A 387 -59.48 -43.05 -9.10
C HIS A 387 -58.99 -42.51 -7.75
N ASP A 388 -59.24 -41.25 -7.40
CA ASP A 388 -59.60 -39.99 -8.07
C ASP A 388 -59.75 -38.99 -6.92
N ASN A 389 -59.63 -37.70 -7.25
CA ASN A 389 -60.48 -36.56 -6.87
C ASN A 389 -61.22 -36.62 -5.49
N ASP A 390 -61.38 -35.54 -4.76
CA ASP A 390 -61.77 -34.21 -5.22
C ASP A 390 -61.89 -33.26 -4.01
N GLN A 391 -61.98 -31.97 -4.32
CA GLN A 391 -62.60 -30.90 -3.50
C GLN A 391 -61.86 -30.51 -2.21
N GLY A 392 -61.72 -29.24 -1.84
CA GLY A 392 -62.38 -28.02 -2.28
C GLY A 392 -62.38 -27.05 -1.10
N ALA A 393 -62.05 -25.80 -1.38
CA ALA A 393 -61.98 -24.59 -0.54
C ALA A 393 -62.81 -24.52 0.76
N GLU A 394 -62.30 -23.81 1.78
CA GLU A 394 -62.73 -22.44 2.16
C GLU A 394 -62.01 -21.93 3.42
N ALA A 395 -62.24 -20.65 3.73
CA ALA A 395 -61.36 -19.72 4.42
C ALA A 395 -61.63 -19.50 5.92
N ALA A 396 -60.73 -18.71 6.51
CA ALA A 396 -60.97 -17.59 7.44
C ALA A 396 -60.62 -17.74 8.95
N ALA A 397 -59.90 -16.71 9.42
CA ALA A 397 -60.06 -15.98 10.68
C ALA A 397 -59.40 -16.47 11.99
N THR A 398 -58.28 -15.80 12.34
CA THR A 398 -57.96 -15.04 13.57
C THR A 398 -58.20 -15.58 15.00
N ASN A 399 -57.11 -15.51 15.77
CA ASN A 399 -56.92 -15.05 17.18
C ASN A 399 -57.34 -15.93 18.39
N GLY A 400 -56.45 -15.93 19.39
CA GLY A 400 -56.67 -16.31 20.80
C GLY A 400 -55.57 -17.24 21.32
N GLU A 401 -54.49 -16.73 21.94
CA GLU A 401 -54.32 -16.48 23.39
C GLU A 401 -54.10 -17.73 24.27
N ASN A 402 -53.11 -17.56 25.16
CA ASN A 402 -52.89 -18.20 26.47
C ASN A 402 -52.02 -19.46 26.61
N GLY A 403 -50.79 -19.20 27.11
CA GLY A 403 -50.24 -19.75 28.36
C GLY A 403 -49.72 -21.19 28.31
N HIS A 404 -48.78 -21.64 29.12
CA HIS A 404 -47.89 -21.07 30.15
C HIS A 404 -46.95 -22.24 30.50
N ASP A 405 -45.81 -21.92 31.11
CA ASP A 405 -44.92 -22.80 31.88
C ASP A 405 -44.16 -23.94 31.19
N ASP A 406 -43.01 -24.37 31.70
CA ASP A 406 -41.86 -23.75 32.36
C ASP A 406 -40.88 -24.92 32.56
N THR A 407 -39.59 -24.61 32.68
CA THR A 407 -38.54 -25.45 33.31
C THR A 407 -38.16 -26.81 32.68
N THR A 408 -36.90 -26.92 32.23
CA THR A 408 -35.82 -27.45 33.09
C THR A 408 -34.45 -27.23 32.45
N ASP A 409 -33.64 -26.47 33.19
CA ASP A 409 -32.20 -26.28 33.05
C ASP A 409 -31.43 -27.59 33.29
N GLU A 410 -30.30 -27.74 32.61
CA GLU A 410 -29.13 -28.39 33.20
C GLU A 410 -27.88 -27.56 32.88
N SER A 411 -27.38 -26.88 33.91
CA SER A 411 -26.08 -26.22 33.96
C SER A 411 -25.05 -27.16 34.57
N THR A 412 -23.79 -27.10 34.11
CA THR A 412 -22.59 -27.05 34.96
C THR A 412 -21.32 -26.98 34.09
N ASN A 413 -20.14 -26.54 34.56
CA ASN A 413 -19.70 -25.26 35.10
C ASN A 413 -18.15 -25.31 35.12
N ILE A 414 -17.48 -24.19 34.80
CA ILE A 414 -16.20 -23.67 35.36
C ILE A 414 -14.90 -24.49 35.27
N LYS A 415 -13.83 -23.84 34.77
CA LYS A 415 -12.64 -23.50 35.59
C LYS A 415 -11.77 -22.41 34.96
N GLN A 416 -11.70 -21.27 35.67
CA GLN A 416 -10.59 -20.32 35.70
C GLN A 416 -9.73 -20.65 36.93
N GLU A 417 -8.44 -20.32 36.89
CA GLU A 417 -7.59 -20.16 38.08
C GLU A 417 -6.78 -18.85 37.97
N PRO A 418 -6.48 -18.18 39.10
CA PRO A 418 -5.65 -16.99 39.16
C PRO A 418 -4.28 -17.26 39.81
N GLU A 419 -3.23 -16.56 39.36
CA GLU A 419 -2.56 -15.43 40.06
C GLU A 419 -1.51 -14.81 39.13
#